data_AF-A0A7S2MP50-F1
#
_entry.id   AF-A0A7S2MP50-F1
#
_cell.length_a   1.000
_cell.length_b   1.000
_cell.length_c   1.000
_cell.angle_alpha   90.00
_cell.angle_beta   90.00
_cell.angle_gamma   90.00
#
_symmetry.space_group_name_H-M   'P 1'
#
loop_
_entity.id
_entity.type
_entity.pdbx_description
1 polymer ?
#
loop_
_entity_poly.entity_id
_entity_poly.type
_entity_poly.pdbx_seq_one_letter_code
_entity_poly.pdbx_strand_id
1 'polypeptide(L)'
;DHKAWFRKACALEGLGRVKEIEACLEQIDGISVGRPDRDRIQKDTKTKREKVREILDKDDASNRRMLQRGIEKALFSDDRNTSAKVIKGPAGPPPIAHKVDVGTLDEEKRKKLTKDGAEDI
;
A
#
# COMPACT_ATOMS: atom_id res chain seq x y z
N ASP A 1 -14.67 1.75 -23.88
CA ASP A 1 -13.84 0.58 -24.25
C ASP A 1 -13.73 -0.34 -23.03
N HIS A 2 -14.18 -1.60 -23.13
CA HIS A 2 -14.15 -2.54 -22.01
C HIS A 2 -12.71 -2.86 -21.56
N LYS A 3 -11.73 -2.83 -22.48
CA LYS A 3 -10.32 -3.13 -22.16
C LYS A 3 -9.69 -2.04 -21.28
N ALA A 4 -10.06 -0.78 -21.50
CA ALA A 4 -9.59 0.32 -20.68
C ALA A 4 -10.10 0.20 -19.23
N TRP A 5 -11.39 -0.14 -19.06
CA TRP A 5 -11.97 -0.40 -17.76
C TRP A 5 -11.35 -1.62 -17.07
N PHE A 6 -11.05 -2.68 -17.82
CA PHE A 6 -10.38 -3.86 -17.26
C PHE A 6 -8.97 -3.54 -16.76
N ARG A 7 -8.19 -2.74 -17.52
CA ARG A 7 -6.87 -2.26 -17.08
C ARG A 7 -6.97 -1.41 -15.82
N LYS A 8 -7.98 -0.52 -15.73
CA LYS A 8 -8.25 0.27 -14.52
C LYS A 8 -8.56 -0.63 -13.32
N ALA A 9 -9.41 -1.65 -13.50
CA ALA A 9 -9.73 -2.63 -12.47
C ALA A 9 -8.48 -3.37 -11.96
N CYS A 10 -7.56 -3.77 -12.86
CA CYS A 10 -6.29 -4.39 -12.47
C CYS A 10 -5.36 -3.42 -11.70
N ALA A 11 -5.31 -2.14 -12.07
CA ALA A 11 -4.51 -1.17 -11.31
C ALA A 11 -5.07 -0.95 -9.89
N LEU A 12 -6.40 -0.93 -9.74
CA LEU A 12 -7.08 -0.76 -8.45
C LEU A 12 -6.95 -1.98 -7.54
N GLU A 13 -6.81 -3.18 -8.11
CA GLU A 13 -6.52 -4.42 -7.37
C GLU A 13 -5.23 -4.31 -6.57
N GLY A 14 -4.15 -3.79 -7.18
CA GLY A 14 -2.88 -3.56 -6.47
C GLY A 14 -2.97 -2.52 -5.35
N LEU A 15 -4.00 -1.68 -5.37
CA LEU A 15 -4.27 -0.66 -4.34
C LEU A 15 -5.28 -1.13 -3.27
N GLY A 16 -5.84 -2.34 -3.39
CA GLY A 16 -6.87 -2.85 -2.46
C GLY A 16 -8.19 -2.07 -2.51
N ARG A 17 -8.44 -1.27 -3.57
CA ARG A 17 -9.63 -0.41 -3.68
C ARG A 17 -10.83 -1.18 -4.24
N VAL A 18 -11.31 -2.15 -3.46
CA VAL A 18 -12.30 -3.15 -3.91
C VAL A 18 -13.61 -2.53 -4.43
N LYS A 19 -14.17 -1.52 -3.76
CA LYS A 19 -15.40 -0.85 -4.20
C LYS A 19 -15.27 -0.22 -5.59
N GLU A 20 -14.12 0.38 -5.88
CA GLU A 20 -13.87 0.99 -7.19
C GLU A 20 -13.67 -0.08 -8.28
N ILE A 21 -13.12 -1.25 -7.92
CA ILE A 21 -13.01 -2.40 -8.82
C ILE A 21 -14.40 -2.88 -9.22
N GLU A 22 -15.32 -3.06 -8.26
CA GLU A 22 -16.69 -3.49 -8.54
C GLU A 22 -17.42 -2.52 -9.48
N ALA A 23 -17.31 -1.22 -9.23
CA ALA A 23 -17.86 -0.19 -10.10
C ALA A 23 -17.26 -0.27 -11.52
N CYS A 24 -15.95 -0.51 -11.66
CA CYS A 24 -15.33 -0.69 -12.98
C CYS A 24 -15.86 -1.95 -13.68
N LEU A 25 -16.10 -3.04 -12.96
CA LEU A 25 -16.65 -4.29 -13.52
C LEU A 25 -18.11 -4.12 -13.94
N GLU A 26 -18.91 -3.36 -13.20
CA GLU A 26 -20.29 -3.01 -13.58
C GLU A 26 -20.32 -2.17 -14.86
N GLN A 27 -19.40 -1.21 -15.01
CA GLN A 27 -19.27 -0.45 -16.26
C GLN A 27 -18.91 -1.35 -17.45
N ILE A 28 -18.08 -2.38 -17.26
CA ILE A 28 -17.75 -3.34 -18.31
C ILE A 28 -19.00 -4.12 -18.72
N ASP A 29 -19.79 -4.59 -17.76
CA ASP A 29 -21.03 -5.34 -18.05
C ASP A 29 -22.01 -4.46 -18.86
N GLY A 30 -22.17 -3.19 -18.50
CA GLY A 30 -23.00 -2.23 -19.24
C GLY A 30 -22.53 -2.00 -20.68
N ILE A 31 -21.21 -1.86 -20.91
CA ILE A 31 -20.63 -1.66 -22.25
C ILE A 31 -20.67 -2.93 -23.10
N SER A 32 -20.76 -4.11 -22.47
CA SER A 32 -20.78 -5.42 -23.14
C SER A 32 -22.15 -5.76 -23.76
N VAL A 33 -23.21 -5.05 -23.39
CA VAL A 33 -24.56 -5.29 -23.92
C VAL A 33 -24.58 -5.05 -25.43
N GLY A 34 -25.11 -6.02 -26.18
CA GLY A 34 -25.24 -5.94 -27.64
C GLY A 34 -23.98 -6.29 -28.42
N ARG A 35 -22.89 -6.70 -27.76
CA ARG A 35 -21.69 -7.19 -28.45
C ARG A 35 -21.70 -8.71 -28.64
N PRO A 36 -21.12 -9.24 -29.73
CA PRO A 36 -21.01 -10.68 -29.96
C PRO A 36 -20.04 -11.38 -29.01
N ASP A 37 -19.08 -10.66 -28.41
CA ASP A 37 -18.09 -11.18 -27.46
C ASP A 37 -18.55 -11.09 -25.99
N ARG A 38 -19.83 -10.80 -25.74
CA ARG A 38 -20.40 -10.61 -24.41
C ARG A 38 -20.10 -11.77 -23.46
N ASP A 39 -20.32 -13.01 -23.88
CA ASP A 39 -20.16 -14.18 -23.00
C ASP A 39 -18.72 -14.34 -22.52
N ARG A 40 -17.76 -14.03 -23.40
CA ARG A 40 -16.34 -14.02 -23.05
C ARG A 40 -16.04 -12.91 -22.04
N ILE A 41 -16.53 -11.70 -22.29
CA ILE A 41 -16.34 -10.55 -21.39
C ILE A 41 -16.95 -10.87 -20.01
N GLN A 42 -18.14 -11.46 -19.96
CA GLN A 42 -18.80 -11.84 -18.71
C GLN A 42 -18.05 -12.92 -17.94
N LYS A 43 -17.44 -13.88 -18.64
CA LYS A 43 -16.57 -14.88 -18.00
C LYS A 43 -15.36 -14.20 -17.36
N ASP A 44 -14.72 -13.28 -18.08
CA ASP A 44 -13.57 -12.53 -17.58
C ASP A 44 -13.94 -11.63 -16.39
N THR A 45 -15.09 -10.93 -16.43
CA THR A 45 -15.57 -10.13 -15.30
C THR A 45 -15.93 -11.00 -14.10
N LYS A 46 -16.56 -12.15 -14.29
CA LYS A 46 -16.87 -13.11 -13.22
C LYS A 46 -15.62 -13.63 -12.53
N THR A 47 -14.63 -14.11 -13.29
CA THR A 47 -13.34 -14.56 -12.73
C THR A 47 -12.65 -13.43 -11.98
N LYS A 48 -12.78 -12.18 -12.44
CA LYS A 48 -12.21 -11.04 -11.73
C LYS A 48 -12.94 -10.77 -10.40
N ARG A 49 -14.27 -10.85 -10.37
CA ARG A 49 -15.07 -10.72 -9.14
C ARG A 49 -14.72 -11.78 -8.10
N GLU A 50 -14.52 -13.02 -8.53
CA GLU A 50 -14.11 -14.12 -7.64
C GLU A 50 -12.76 -13.80 -6.97
N LYS A 51 -11.77 -13.34 -7.73
CA LYS A 51 -10.47 -12.91 -7.17
C LYS A 51 -10.60 -11.76 -6.17
N VAL A 52 -11.44 -10.78 -6.48
CA VAL A 52 -11.68 -9.62 -5.59
C VAL A 52 -12.30 -10.08 -4.28
N ARG A 53 -13.25 -11.03 -4.33
CA ARG A 53 -13.84 -11.64 -3.12
C ARG A 53 -12.79 -12.36 -2.28
N GLU A 54 -11.89 -13.13 -2.90
CA GLU A 54 -10.81 -13.80 -2.17
C GLU A 54 -9.88 -12.81 -1.45
N ILE A 55 -9.63 -11.63 -2.03
CA ILE A 55 -8.82 -10.58 -1.39
C ILE A 55 -9.52 -10.06 -0.13
N LEU A 56 -10.81 -9.73 -0.25
CA LEU A 56 -11.61 -9.30 0.90
C LEU A 56 -11.64 -10.34 2.01
N ASP A 57 -11.87 -11.62 1.67
CA ASP A 57 -11.92 -12.71 2.65
C ASP A 57 -10.58 -12.87 3.37
N LYS A 58 -9.45 -12.69 2.65
CA LYS A 58 -8.09 -12.72 3.23
C LYS A 58 -7.83 -11.54 4.16
N ASP A 59 -8.28 -10.35 3.79
CA ASP A 59 -8.13 -9.14 4.61
C ASP A 59 -8.96 -9.25 5.89
N ASP A 60 -10.21 -9.70 5.79
CA ASP A 60 -11.08 -9.94 6.94
C ASP A 60 -10.52 -11.01 7.88
N ALA A 61 -10.01 -12.11 7.33
CA ALA A 61 -9.36 -13.15 8.12
C ALA A 61 -8.09 -12.63 8.83
N SER A 62 -7.30 -11.79 8.15
CA SER A 62 -6.08 -11.19 8.71
C SER A 62 -6.41 -10.19 9.81
N ASN A 63 -7.40 -9.32 9.59
CA ASN A 63 -7.91 -8.37 10.57
C ASN A 63 -8.47 -9.07 11.81
N ARG A 64 -9.26 -10.14 11.61
CA ARG A 64 -9.79 -10.95 12.71
C ARG A 64 -8.68 -11.57 13.55
N ARG A 65 -7.65 -12.15 12.91
CA ARG A 65 -6.49 -12.71 13.62
C ARG A 65 -5.71 -11.65 14.37
N MET A 66 -5.53 -10.46 13.79
CA MET A 66 -4.85 -9.35 14.45
C MET A 66 -5.63 -8.87 15.67
N LEU A 67 -6.95 -8.73 15.56
CA LEU A 67 -7.81 -8.36 16.67
C LEU A 67 -7.79 -9.40 17.79
N GLN A 68 -7.91 -10.69 17.46
CA GLN A 68 -7.83 -11.78 18.44
C GLN A 68 -6.50 -11.76 19.21
N ARG A 69 -5.37 -11.60 18.51
CA ARG A 69 -4.06 -11.44 19.15
C ARG A 69 -3.97 -10.21 20.04
N GLY A 70 -4.65 -9.12 19.70
CA GLY A 70 -4.72 -7.91 20.52
C GLY A 70 -5.50 -8.14 21.82
N ILE A 71 -6.62 -8.85 21.73
CA ILE A 71 -7.46 -9.23 22.87
C ILE A 71 -6.69 -10.19 23.80
N GLU A 72 -6.09 -11.25 23.26
CA GLU A 72 -5.29 -12.22 24.04
C GLU A 72 -4.11 -11.55 24.78
N LYS A 73 -3.53 -10.50 24.19
CA LYS A 73 -2.43 -9.74 24.80
C LYS A 73 -2.88 -8.68 25.79
N ALA A 74 -4.17 -8.62 26.15
CA ALA A 74 -4.69 -7.65 27.12
C ALA A 74 -4.37 -6.19 26.74
N LEU A 75 -4.18 -5.89 25.44
CA LEU A 75 -3.83 -4.54 24.95
C LEU A 75 -4.94 -3.52 25.28
N PHE A 76 -6.18 -4.00 25.45
CA PHE A 76 -7.40 -3.23 25.71
C PHE A 76 -8.02 -3.47 27.10
N SER A 77 -7.43 -4.30 27.97
CA SER A 77 -7.93 -4.43 29.34
C SER A 77 -7.32 -3.33 30.20
N ASP A 78 -8.17 -2.62 30.95
CA ASP A 78 -7.79 -1.53 31.87
C ASP A 78 -6.91 -2.03 33.03
N ASP A 79 -6.91 -3.34 33.29
CA ASP A 79 -5.96 -4.04 34.15
C ASP A 79 -4.59 -4.23 33.48
N ARG A 80 -3.94 -3.13 33.07
CA ARG A 80 -2.49 -3.15 32.84
C ARG A 80 -1.79 -3.25 34.19
N ASN A 81 -1.81 -4.45 34.76
CA ASN A 81 -1.03 -4.77 35.94
C ASN A 81 0.46 -4.64 35.56
N THR A 82 1.07 -3.53 35.94
CA THR A 82 2.42 -3.08 35.61
C THR A 82 3.50 -3.94 36.27
N SER A 83 3.47 -5.26 36.10
CA SER A 83 4.65 -6.11 36.34
C SER A 83 5.52 -6.12 35.08
N ALA A 84 6.00 -4.95 34.69
CA ALA A 84 6.90 -4.79 33.55
C ALA A 84 8.22 -5.50 33.84
N LYS A 85 8.32 -6.78 33.48
CA LYS A 85 9.61 -7.37 33.11
C LYS A 85 10.13 -6.51 31.97
N VAL A 86 11.13 -5.69 32.27
CA VAL A 86 11.89 -4.91 31.28
C VAL A 86 12.45 -5.91 30.27
N ILE A 87 11.77 -6.07 29.14
CA ILE A 87 12.31 -6.77 27.99
C ILE A 87 13.46 -5.87 27.53
N LYS A 88 14.69 -6.24 27.88
CA LYS A 88 15.89 -5.64 27.29
C LYS A 88 15.70 -5.73 25.78
N GLY A 89 15.51 -4.58 25.14
CA GLY A 89 15.45 -4.51 23.69
C GLY A 89 16.69 -5.17 23.07
N PRO A 90 16.59 -5.67 21.84
CA PRO A 90 17.74 -6.23 21.15
C PRO A 90 18.89 -5.21 21.17
N ALA A 91 20.11 -5.70 21.45
CA ALA A 91 21.30 -4.87 21.50
C ALA A 91 21.35 -4.00 20.23
N GLY A 92 21.47 -2.69 20.43
CA GLY A 92 21.46 -1.72 19.34
C GLY A 92 22.49 -2.09 18.27
N PRO A 93 22.26 -1.70 17.02
CA PRO A 93 23.20 -1.95 15.94
C PRO A 93 24.59 -1.41 16.32
N PRO A 94 25.68 -2.11 15.95
CA PRO A 94 27.03 -1.67 16.24
C PRO A 94 27.23 -0.25 15.69
N PRO A 95 27.94 0.64 16.42
CA PRO A 95 28.21 1.98 15.94
C PRO A 95 28.94 1.89 14.60
N ILE A 96 28.32 2.45 13.55
CA ILE A 96 28.89 2.49 12.21
C ILE A 96 30.07 3.46 12.25
N ALA A 97 31.27 2.93 12.47
CA ALA A 97 32.52 3.67 12.39
C ALA A 97 32.97 3.82 10.92
N HIS A 98 32.10 4.33 10.05
CA HIS A 98 32.56 4.80 8.74
C HIS A 98 32.96 6.27 8.90
N LYS A 99 34.26 6.52 8.91
CA LYS A 99 34.79 7.84 8.57
C LYS A 99 34.44 8.06 7.10
N VAL A 100 33.31 8.70 6.86
CA VAL A 100 33.01 9.25 5.54
C VAL A 100 33.94 10.44 5.41
N ASP A 101 34.99 10.28 4.61
CA ASP A 101 35.80 11.40 4.17
C ASP A 101 34.90 12.27 3.31
N VAL A 102 34.35 13.32 3.92
CA VAL A 102 33.58 14.33 3.22
C VAL A 102 34.61 15.11 2.41
N GLY A 103 34.90 14.60 1.20
CA GLY A 103 35.74 15.29 0.24
C GLY A 103 35.29 16.74 0.18
N THR A 104 36.22 17.65 0.48
CA THR A 104 36.04 19.10 0.37
C THR A 104 35.47 19.42 -0.99
N LEU A 105 34.16 19.64 -1.04
CA LEU A 105 33.46 20.11 -2.23
C LEU A 105 33.95 21.54 -2.49
N ASP A 106 34.55 21.75 -3.66
CA ASP A 106 34.97 23.07 -4.17
C ASP A 106 33.89 24.13 -3.88
N GLU A 107 34.24 25.10 -3.03
CA GLU A 107 33.37 26.21 -2.68
C GLU A 107 33.01 27.08 -3.90
N GLU A 108 33.79 26.99 -4.97
CA GLU A 108 33.58 27.72 -6.23
C GLU A 108 32.32 27.29 -6.99
N LYS A 109 31.78 26.09 -6.74
CA LYS A 109 30.54 25.60 -7.40
C LYS A 109 29.26 25.85 -6.59
N ARG A 110 29.35 26.53 -5.44
CA ARG A 110 28.17 26.80 -4.59
C ARG A 110 27.50 28.11 -5.02
N LYS A 111 26.32 28.01 -5.65
CA LYS A 111 25.42 29.16 -5.81
C LYS A 111 25.00 29.67 -4.42
N LYS A 112 25.45 30.86 -4.03
CA LYS A 112 24.99 31.51 -2.80
C LYS A 112 23.56 32.00 -3.03
N LEU A 113 22.62 31.43 -2.29
CA LEU A 113 21.23 31.85 -2.32
C LEU A 113 21.09 33.17 -1.55
N THR A 114 21.24 34.29 -2.25
CA THR A 114 20.92 35.62 -1.74
C THR A 114 19.41 35.86 -1.76
N LYS A 115 18.93 36.80 -0.94
CA LYS A 115 17.51 37.07 -0.72
C LYS A 115 16.75 37.48 -2.00
N ASP A 116 17.47 37.87 -3.05
CA ASP A 116 16.94 38.32 -4.35
C ASP A 116 17.11 37.31 -5.51
N GLY A 117 17.50 36.06 -5.23
CA GLY A 117 17.66 35.00 -6.25
C GLY A 117 19.11 34.65 -6.57
N ALA A 118 19.30 33.56 -7.32
CA ALA A 118 20.61 32.98 -7.62
C ALA A 118 21.18 33.54 -8.92
N GLU A 119 22.30 34.27 -8.85
CA GLU A 119 23.10 34.65 -10.00
C GLU A 119 24.29 33.68 -10.16
N ASP A 120 24.58 33.31 -11.42
CA ASP A 120 25.74 32.48 -11.78
C ASP A 120 27.02 33.33 -11.74
N ILE A 121 28.03 32.84 -11.01
CA ILE A 121 29.42 33.34 -11.07
C ILE A 121 30.23 32.36 -11.92
#